data_AF-A0A352RXZ3-F1
#
_entry.id   AF-A0A352RXZ3-F1
#
_cell.length_a   1.000
_cell.length_b   1.000
_cell.length_c   1.000
_cell.angle_alpha   90.00
_cell.angle_beta   90.00
_cell.angle_gamma   90.00
#
_symmetry.space_group_name_H-M   'P 1'
#
loop_
_entity.id
_entity.type
_entity.pdbx_description
1 polymer ?
#
loop_
_entity_poly.entity_id
_entity_poly.type
_entity_poly.pdbx_seq_one_letter_code
_entity_poly.pdbx_strand_id
1 'polypeptide(L)'
;MDKMANQYSLRAPRASSSNTSWRGWLALTGAAALLAGCMSGPPPRIEGPGGVPGGKAPATSSAAGRLQPASWTEIGGWSQDDVRAAWPALLASCQALKKRADWNRVCAVGLMVDAGDLVAMRTYFETNFLPYRV
;
A
#
# COMPACT_ATOMS: atom_id res chain seq x y z
N MET A 1 37.04 61.03 11.67
CA MET A 1 35.71 60.80 11.10
C MET A 1 35.36 59.31 11.26
N ASP A 2 35.41 58.74 12.47
CA ASP A 2 34.32 58.72 13.48
C ASP A 2 33.24 57.67 13.11
N LYS A 3 33.35 56.44 13.64
CA LYS A 3 32.55 55.91 14.78
C LYS A 3 31.03 55.98 14.55
N MET A 4 30.37 54.80 14.52
CA MET A 4 29.14 54.34 15.23
C MET A 4 28.75 53.00 14.57
N ALA A 5 28.80 51.79 15.15
CA ALA A 5 28.38 51.27 16.45
C ALA A 5 26.90 51.54 16.78
N ASN A 6 26.00 50.59 16.46
CA ASN A 6 24.81 50.29 17.26
C ASN A 6 24.25 48.91 16.85
N GLN A 7 24.47 47.79 17.55
CA GLN A 7 23.93 47.45 18.87
C GLN A 7 22.40 47.61 18.96
N TYR A 8 21.65 46.76 18.28
CA TYR A 8 20.30 46.39 18.75
C TYR A 8 20.28 44.94 19.16
N SER A 9 20.78 44.81 20.40
CA SER A 9 20.65 43.70 21.30
C SER A 9 19.21 43.16 21.44
N LEU A 10 19.14 41.83 21.48
CA LEU A 10 18.39 41.04 22.47
C LEU A 10 16.86 41.09 22.44
N ARG A 11 16.26 39.95 22.06
CA ARG A 11 15.57 39.06 23.01
C ARG A 11 15.12 37.77 22.32
N ALA A 12 15.84 36.68 22.60
CA ALA A 12 15.27 35.35 22.48
C ALA A 12 14.30 35.15 23.66
N PRO A 13 13.06 34.67 23.44
CA PRO A 13 12.28 34.11 24.53
C PRO A 13 12.83 32.74 24.89
N ARG A 14 13.23 32.56 26.16
CA ARG A 14 13.52 31.26 26.77
C ARG A 14 12.31 30.82 27.60
N ALA A 15 11.97 29.55 27.42
CA ALA A 15 11.21 28.65 28.30
C ALA A 15 9.70 28.92 28.50
N SER A 16 8.89 27.87 28.32
CA SER A 16 8.46 27.09 29.49
C SER A 16 7.94 25.72 29.07
N SER A 17 8.42 24.71 29.78
CA SER A 17 7.87 23.36 29.84
C SER A 17 6.43 23.40 30.35
N SER A 18 5.56 22.61 29.72
CA SER A 18 4.53 21.88 30.45
C SER A 18 4.09 20.67 29.63
N ASN A 19 4.76 19.53 29.87
CA ASN A 19 4.09 18.24 29.87
C ASN A 19 2.77 18.39 30.64
N THR A 20 1.64 18.03 30.03
CA THR A 20 0.34 17.62 30.64
C THR A 20 -0.83 18.14 29.81
N SER A 21 -1.38 17.27 28.96
CA SER A 21 -2.85 17.13 28.79
C SER A 21 -3.22 16.01 27.80
N TRP A 22 -2.52 14.88 27.83
CA TRP A 22 -3.07 13.61 27.30
C TRP A 22 -4.32 13.15 28.09
N ARG A 23 -4.60 13.75 29.26
CA ARG A 23 -5.67 13.33 30.18
C ARG A 23 -6.82 14.36 30.28
N GLY A 24 -7.29 14.87 29.14
CA GLY A 24 -8.32 15.92 29.08
C GLY A 24 -9.57 15.59 28.25
N TRP A 25 -9.75 14.35 27.80
CA TRP A 25 -10.90 13.94 26.97
C TRP A 25 -11.66 12.72 27.54
N LEU A 26 -11.63 12.54 28.87
CA LEU A 26 -12.41 11.50 29.55
C LEU A 26 -13.19 12.11 30.71
N ALA A 27 -14.22 12.90 30.41
CA ALA A 27 -15.45 13.00 31.18
C ALA A 27 -16.29 14.17 30.67
N LEU A 28 -17.27 13.89 29.82
CA LEU A 28 -18.68 14.30 30.00
C LEU A 28 -19.46 13.92 28.73
N THR A 29 -20.61 13.27 28.95
CA THR A 29 -21.63 12.77 28.00
C THR A 29 -21.36 11.46 27.26
N GLY A 30 -21.47 10.35 28.02
CA GLY A 30 -22.04 9.12 27.46
C GLY A 30 -23.53 9.33 27.17
N ALA A 31 -23.92 9.21 25.90
CA ALA A 31 -25.24 8.75 25.41
C ALA A 31 -25.31 8.95 23.88
N ALA A 32 -24.47 8.21 23.15
CA ALA A 32 -24.73 7.84 21.77
C ALA A 32 -24.17 6.44 21.56
N ALA A 33 -24.83 5.47 22.19
CA ALA A 33 -24.68 4.08 21.81
C ALA A 33 -25.08 3.94 20.32
N LEU A 34 -24.39 3.03 19.62
CA LEU A 34 -24.72 2.48 18.31
C LEU A 34 -24.23 3.26 17.07
N LEU A 35 -22.91 3.31 16.87
CA LEU A 35 -22.37 3.02 15.53
C LEU A 35 -21.74 1.64 15.58
N ALA A 36 -22.57 0.69 15.15
CA ALA A 36 -22.28 -0.72 15.03
C ALA A 36 -20.92 -0.96 14.33
N GLY A 37 -20.20 -1.96 14.83
CA GLY A 37 -18.90 -2.33 14.31
C GLY A 37 -18.92 -2.54 12.80
N CYS A 38 -17.82 -2.18 12.15
CA CYS A 38 -17.51 -2.70 10.84
C CYS A 38 -17.22 -4.19 11.03
N MET A 39 -18.27 -5.01 11.03
CA MET A 39 -18.18 -6.45 10.90
C MET A 39 -17.59 -6.68 9.51
N SER A 40 -16.27 -6.80 9.43
CA SER A 40 -15.64 -7.56 8.35
C SER A 40 -16.11 -9.01 8.53
N GLY A 41 -17.34 -9.27 8.10
CA GLY A 41 -17.87 -10.60 7.97
C GLY A 41 -16.96 -11.38 7.03
N PRO A 42 -16.84 -12.71 7.23
CA PRO A 42 -16.19 -13.54 6.25
C PRO A 42 -16.76 -13.22 4.86
N PRO A 43 -15.92 -13.08 3.82
CA PRO A 43 -16.41 -12.85 2.47
C PRO A 43 -17.49 -13.89 2.14
N PRO A 44 -18.60 -13.50 1.46
CA PRO A 44 -19.64 -14.45 1.10
C PRO A 44 -18.98 -15.60 0.36
N ARG A 45 -19.07 -16.81 0.93
CA ARG A 45 -18.74 -18.02 0.20
C ARG A 45 -19.78 -18.12 -0.89
N ILE A 46 -19.38 -17.82 -2.12
CA ILE A 46 -20.17 -18.12 -3.31
C ILE A 46 -20.25 -19.65 -3.35
N GLU A 47 -21.35 -20.20 -2.81
CA GLU A 47 -21.78 -21.55 -3.15
C GLU A 47 -22.30 -21.49 -4.58
N GLY A 48 -21.37 -21.61 -5.53
CA GLY A 48 -21.68 -21.75 -6.94
C GLY A 48 -22.54 -22.99 -7.15
N PRO A 49 -23.63 -22.92 -7.94
CA PRO A 49 -24.42 -24.09 -8.27
C PRO A 49 -23.58 -25.07 -9.09
N GLY A 50 -23.55 -26.33 -8.66
CA GLY A 50 -23.38 -27.47 -9.55
C GLY A 50 -21.96 -27.70 -10.08
N GLY A 51 -21.37 -28.81 -9.65
CA GLY A 51 -20.18 -29.35 -10.30
C GLY A 51 -20.42 -29.58 -11.79
N VAL A 52 -19.56 -28.97 -12.61
CA VAL A 52 -19.35 -29.40 -13.99
C VAL A 52 -18.36 -30.58 -13.90
N PRO A 53 -18.74 -31.81 -14.28
CA PRO A 53 -17.76 -32.89 -14.42
C PRO A 53 -16.99 -32.61 -15.71
N GLY A 54 -15.78 -32.04 -15.62
CA GLY A 54 -14.93 -31.89 -16.81
C GLY A 54 -13.80 -30.87 -16.77
N GLY A 55 -13.72 -30.01 -15.76
CA GLY A 55 -12.53 -29.19 -15.56
C GLY A 55 -11.45 -30.01 -14.87
N LYS A 56 -10.38 -30.39 -15.57
CA LYS A 56 -9.17 -30.93 -14.93
C LYS A 56 -8.69 -29.88 -13.94
N ALA A 57 -8.96 -30.10 -12.65
CA ALA A 57 -8.39 -29.28 -11.58
C ALA A 57 -6.87 -29.21 -11.85
N PRO A 58 -6.24 -28.02 -11.78
CA PRO A 58 -4.80 -27.95 -11.83
C PRO A 58 -4.29 -28.94 -10.80
N ALA A 59 -3.46 -29.89 -11.23
CA ALA A 59 -2.84 -30.82 -10.31
C ALA A 59 -2.19 -29.97 -9.23
N THR A 60 -2.66 -30.09 -7.99
CA THR A 60 -1.99 -29.54 -6.83
C THR A 60 -0.61 -30.18 -6.78
N SER A 61 0.36 -29.56 -7.43
CA SER A 61 1.75 -29.94 -7.33
C SER A 61 2.11 -29.88 -5.85
N SER A 62 2.68 -30.96 -5.33
CA SER A 62 3.20 -31.08 -3.97
C SER A 62 4.42 -30.18 -3.70
N ALA A 63 4.58 -29.09 -4.45
CA ALA A 63 5.63 -28.09 -4.30
C ALA A 63 5.34 -27.11 -3.14
N ALA A 64 4.63 -27.57 -2.11
CA ALA A 64 4.34 -26.77 -0.91
C ALA A 64 5.66 -26.23 -0.34
N GLY A 65 5.93 -24.95 -0.62
CA GLY A 65 7.05 -24.20 -0.07
C GLY A 65 8.20 -23.83 -1.01
N ARG A 66 8.13 -24.05 -2.33
CA ARG A 66 9.16 -23.50 -3.25
C ARG A 66 8.58 -22.58 -4.29
N LEU A 67 8.98 -21.30 -4.22
CA LEU A 67 8.73 -20.31 -5.25
C LEU A 67 9.41 -20.75 -6.55
N GLN A 68 8.63 -21.01 -7.60
CA GLN A 68 9.13 -21.33 -8.93
C GLN A 68 9.01 -20.09 -9.82
N PRO A 69 10.10 -19.56 -10.40
CA PRO A 69 10.00 -18.46 -11.35
C PRO A 69 9.05 -18.84 -12.50
N ALA A 70 8.24 -17.89 -12.92
CA ALA A 70 7.32 -18.02 -14.03
C ALA A 70 7.52 -16.87 -15.03
N SER A 71 6.99 -17.05 -16.22
CA SER A 71 6.83 -15.99 -17.22
C SER A 71 5.44 -15.37 -17.15
N TRP A 72 5.32 -14.11 -17.58
CA TRP A 72 4.04 -13.41 -17.63
C TRP A 72 3.00 -14.08 -18.55
N THR A 73 3.45 -14.84 -19.56
CA THR A 73 2.57 -15.60 -20.47
C THR A 73 1.98 -16.86 -19.83
N GLU A 74 2.56 -17.35 -18.74
CA GLU A 74 2.01 -18.49 -17.97
C GLU A 74 0.89 -18.08 -17.01
N ILE A 75 0.69 -16.78 -16.79
CA ILE A 75 -0.38 -16.26 -15.94
C ILE A 75 -1.63 -16.14 -16.79
N GLY A 76 -2.56 -17.08 -16.59
CA GLY A 76 -3.86 -17.06 -17.26
C GLY A 76 -4.60 -15.74 -17.00
N GLY A 77 -5.11 -15.11 -18.06
CA GLY A 77 -5.81 -13.84 -17.96
C GLY A 77 -4.92 -12.60 -17.92
N TRP A 78 -3.59 -12.73 -17.80
CA TRP A 78 -2.71 -11.58 -17.58
C TRP A 78 -2.91 -10.49 -18.63
N SER A 79 -2.85 -10.82 -19.93
CA SER A 79 -3.02 -9.86 -21.02
C SER A 79 -4.42 -9.25 -21.13
N GLN A 80 -5.43 -9.85 -20.51
CA GLN A 80 -6.80 -9.34 -20.45
C GLN A 80 -7.09 -8.52 -19.18
N ASP A 81 -6.27 -8.65 -18.15
CA ASP A 81 -6.50 -8.01 -16.85
C ASP A 81 -6.40 -6.48 -16.91
N ASP A 82 -7.27 -5.80 -16.17
CA ASP A 82 -7.26 -4.35 -16.01
C ASP A 82 -6.41 -3.97 -14.79
N VAL A 83 -5.09 -3.92 -15.00
CA VAL A 83 -4.12 -3.68 -13.92
C VAL A 83 -4.23 -2.28 -13.28
N ARG A 84 -5.05 -1.37 -13.85
CA ARG A 84 -5.37 -0.08 -13.20
C ARG A 84 -6.04 -0.29 -11.84
N ALA A 85 -6.82 -1.36 -11.68
CA ALA A 85 -7.47 -1.70 -10.41
C ALA A 85 -6.46 -1.99 -9.28
N ALA A 86 -5.28 -2.51 -9.62
CA ALA A 86 -4.22 -2.82 -8.65
C ALA A 86 -3.31 -1.62 -8.33
N TRP A 87 -3.30 -0.60 -9.19
CA TRP A 87 -2.34 0.49 -9.13
C TRP A 87 -2.35 1.30 -7.82
N PRO A 88 -3.52 1.72 -7.28
CA PRO A 88 -3.56 2.47 -6.02
C PRO A 88 -3.02 1.65 -4.83
N ALA A 89 -3.26 0.34 -4.82
CA ALA A 89 -2.77 -0.56 -3.77
C ALA A 89 -1.24 -0.72 -3.81
N LEU A 90 -0.65 -0.80 -5.01
CA LEU A 90 0.80 -0.81 -5.19
C LEU A 90 1.42 0.50 -4.67
N LEU A 91 0.87 1.66 -5.05
CA LEU A 91 1.38 2.96 -4.59
C LEU A 91 1.25 3.14 -3.07
N ALA A 92 0.15 2.68 -2.49
CA ALA A 92 -0.03 2.65 -1.04
C ALA A 92 1.04 1.78 -0.36
N SER A 93 1.30 0.58 -0.89
CA SER A 93 2.35 -0.32 -0.40
C SER A 93 3.74 0.33 -0.46
N CYS A 94 4.01 1.08 -1.53
CA CYS A 94 5.25 1.82 -1.69
C CYS A 94 5.52 2.88 -0.62
N GLN A 95 4.50 3.37 0.08
CA GLN A 95 4.69 4.29 1.21
C GLN A 95 5.52 3.65 2.33
N ALA A 96 5.29 2.36 2.61
CA ALA A 96 6.04 1.59 3.60
C ALA A 96 7.34 1.00 3.03
N LEU A 97 7.35 0.64 1.74
CA LEU A 97 8.42 -0.16 1.14
C LEU A 97 9.55 0.67 0.52
N LYS A 98 9.34 1.94 0.15
CA LYS A 98 10.33 2.76 -0.58
C LYS A 98 11.71 2.89 0.07
N LYS A 99 11.84 2.63 1.38
CA LYS A 99 13.13 2.67 2.10
C LYS A 99 13.90 1.33 2.04
N ARG A 100 13.27 0.25 1.57
CA ARG A 100 13.91 -1.06 1.39
C ARG A 100 14.68 -1.06 0.08
N ALA A 101 15.92 -1.58 0.08
CA ALA A 101 16.80 -1.55 -1.09
C ALA A 101 16.12 -2.15 -2.33
N ASP A 102 15.51 -3.33 -2.18
CA ASP A 102 14.85 -4.05 -3.27
C ASP A 102 13.61 -3.34 -3.82
N TRP A 103 13.01 -2.43 -3.04
CA TRP A 103 11.77 -1.74 -3.40
C TRP A 103 11.95 -0.29 -3.80
N ASN A 104 13.07 0.34 -3.43
CA ASN A 104 13.29 1.77 -3.64
C ASN A 104 13.14 2.16 -5.12
N ARG A 105 13.82 1.42 -6.00
CA ARG A 105 13.78 1.66 -7.45
C ARG A 105 12.37 1.49 -8.01
N VAL A 106 11.72 0.35 -7.76
CA VAL A 106 10.41 0.06 -8.36
C VAL A 106 9.35 1.04 -7.87
N CYS A 107 9.41 1.44 -6.59
CA CYS A 107 8.51 2.47 -6.07
C CYS A 107 8.76 3.86 -6.67
N ALA A 108 10.02 4.23 -6.94
CA ALA A 108 10.33 5.49 -7.60
C ALA A 108 9.84 5.51 -9.06
N VAL A 109 10.05 4.40 -9.79
CA VAL A 109 9.58 4.26 -11.18
C VAL A 109 8.05 4.24 -11.25
N GLY A 110 7.38 3.54 -10.33
CA GLY A 110 5.92 3.44 -10.30
C GLY A 110 5.22 4.80 -10.13
N LEU A 111 5.85 5.76 -9.44
CA LEU A 111 5.32 7.13 -9.30
C LEU A 111 5.38 7.95 -10.61
N MET A 112 6.14 7.49 -11.60
CA MET A 112 6.30 8.17 -12.89
C MET A 112 5.38 7.61 -13.98
N VAL A 113 4.71 6.48 -13.71
CA VAL A 113 3.79 5.86 -14.67
C VAL A 113 2.48 6.63 -14.69
N ASP A 114 1.96 6.91 -15.88
CA ASP A 114 0.65 7.54 -16.05
C ASP A 114 -0.46 6.63 -15.52
N ALA A 115 -1.26 7.15 -14.58
CA ALA A 115 -2.37 6.45 -13.97
C ALA A 115 -3.54 6.17 -14.94
N GLY A 116 -3.57 6.82 -16.11
CA GLY A 116 -4.56 6.62 -17.17
C GLY A 116 -4.13 5.60 -18.24
N ASP A 117 -2.84 5.25 -18.32
CA ASP A 117 -2.29 4.39 -19.38
C ASP A 117 -2.14 2.94 -18.91
N LEU A 118 -3.10 2.10 -19.30
CA LEU A 118 -3.10 0.67 -18.99
C LEU A 118 -1.88 -0.06 -19.56
N VAL A 119 -1.39 0.34 -20.73
CA VAL A 119 -0.22 -0.29 -21.37
C VAL A 119 1.03 0.05 -20.57
N ALA A 120 1.21 1.32 -20.18
CA ALA A 120 2.34 1.73 -19.35
C ALA A 120 2.38 1.01 -17.99
N MET A 121 1.23 0.81 -17.35
CA MET A 121 1.14 0.04 -16.10
C MET A 121 1.50 -1.43 -16.28
N ARG A 122 1.02 -2.06 -17.35
CA ARG A 122 1.37 -3.44 -17.69
C ARG A 122 2.87 -3.58 -17.93
N THR A 123 3.45 -2.70 -18.74
CA THR A 123 4.89 -2.67 -18.99
C THR A 123 5.69 -2.47 -17.71
N TYR A 124 5.19 -1.66 -16.77
CA TYR A 124 5.83 -1.49 -15.47
C TYR A 124 5.92 -2.82 -14.71
N PHE A 125 4.83 -3.58 -14.60
CA PHE A 125 4.86 -4.88 -13.92
C PHE A 125 5.82 -5.83 -14.62
N GLU A 126 5.73 -5.93 -15.95
CA GLU A 126 6.53 -6.84 -16.76
C GLU A 126 8.03 -6.54 -16.71
N THR A 127 8.40 -5.27 -16.57
CA THR A 127 9.80 -4.82 -16.55
C THR A 127 10.41 -4.86 -15.15
N ASN A 128 9.61 -4.65 -14.09
CA ASN A 128 10.12 -4.43 -12.74
C ASN A 128 9.88 -5.62 -11.79
N PHE A 129 9.06 -6.60 -12.18
CA PHE A 129 8.73 -7.75 -11.36
C PHE A 129 8.92 -9.07 -12.12
N LEU A 130 9.31 -10.09 -11.36
CA LEU A 130 9.37 -11.47 -11.83
C LEU A 130 8.28 -12.26 -11.11
N PRO A 131 7.30 -12.86 -11.82
CA PRO A 131 6.27 -13.65 -11.17
C PRO A 131 6.83 -14.99 -10.68
N TYR A 132 6.26 -15.47 -9.59
CA TYR A 132 6.57 -16.78 -9.03
C TYR A 132 5.29 -17.57 -8.80
N ARG A 133 5.29 -18.84 -9.19
CA ARG A 133 4.26 -19.82 -8.83
C ARG A 133 4.54 -20.31 -7.40
N VAL A 134 3.45 -20.44 -6.63
CA VAL A 134 3.43 -20.96 -5.26
C VAL A 134 2.80 -22.35 -5.20
#